data_AF-A0A2X2XST4-F1
#
_entry.id   AF-A0A2X2XST4-F1
#
_cell.length_a   1.000
_cell.length_b   1.000
_cell.length_c   1.000
_cell.angle_alpha   90.00
_cell.angle_beta   90.00
_cell.angle_gamma   90.00
#
_symmetry.space_group_name_H-M   'P 1'
#
loop_
_entity.id
_entity.type
_entity.pdbx_description
1 polymer ?
#
loop_
_entity_poly.entity_id
_entity_poly.type
_entity_poly.pdbx_seq_one_letter_code
_entity_poly.pdbx_strand_id
1 'polypeptide(L)'
;MIWHTTGSGKSYTMVFLSKALILHDSLKLCRIMVVTDRVDLEGQLSGTFASGGELAGKDDKAKAMATSGQKLAQQIGSGKERIIFTLIQKFNSATKLPECVNTSPDIIVLIDEGHRSQGGENHVRMKLALPNAAFVAFTGTPLLKEDKTTNKFGPIVHAYTMQRAVEDKAVTPLLYEERIPDLEVNDRAIDAWFDRITDGLSEAQKADLKRKYARKGEVYSADDRIRLIALDIAAHFSKNIDEGLKGQLACDSKISAIKYKKYLDEAGLFESAVVISPAGYPGREHRGR
;
A
#
# COMPACT_ATOMS: atom_id res chain seq x y z
N MET A 1 -18.81 -1.94 -7.51
CA MET A 1 -17.53 -1.42 -6.96
C MET A 1 -17.72 -0.04 -6.32
N ILE A 2 -17.00 0.28 -5.24
CA ILE A 2 -16.98 1.59 -4.58
C ILE A 2 -15.59 2.20 -4.72
N TRP A 3 -15.49 3.36 -5.36
CA TRP A 3 -14.24 4.09 -5.51
C TRP A 3 -14.20 5.22 -4.49
N HIS A 4 -13.34 5.10 -3.48
CA HIS A 4 -13.10 6.14 -2.49
C HIS A 4 -11.61 6.37 -2.36
N THR A 5 -11.15 7.59 -2.65
CA THR A 5 -9.72 7.94 -2.66
C THR A 5 -8.99 7.54 -1.37
N THR A 6 -7.69 7.29 -1.47
CA THR A 6 -6.87 6.92 -0.31
C THR A 6 -6.87 8.07 0.71
N GLY A 7 -7.00 7.73 1.99
CA GLY A 7 -7.10 8.71 3.07
C GLY A 7 -8.52 9.24 3.34
N SER A 8 -9.51 8.98 2.48
CA SER A 8 -10.88 9.51 2.66
C SER A 8 -11.78 8.73 3.63
N GLY A 9 -11.22 7.84 4.46
CA GLY A 9 -12.03 7.03 5.39
C GLY A 9 -12.75 5.83 4.76
N LYS A 10 -12.23 5.25 3.67
CA LYS A 10 -12.76 4.02 3.03
C LYS A 10 -13.01 2.88 4.04
N SER A 11 -12.10 2.64 4.97
CA SER A 11 -12.25 1.61 6.02
C SER A 11 -13.47 1.86 6.93
N TYR A 12 -13.76 3.13 7.26
CA TYR A 12 -14.97 3.49 8.01
C TYR A 12 -16.23 3.22 7.19
N THR A 13 -16.21 3.50 5.89
CA THR A 13 -17.34 3.17 5.00
C THR A 13 -17.60 1.67 5.00
N MET A 14 -16.57 0.82 4.95
CA MET A 14 -16.73 -0.64 5.04
C MET A 14 -17.39 -1.07 6.35
N VAL A 15 -16.99 -0.47 7.48
CA VAL A 15 -17.59 -0.73 8.80
C VAL A 15 -19.07 -0.32 8.80
N PHE A 16 -19.40 0.90 8.39
CA PHE A 16 -20.77 1.38 8.39
C PHE A 16 -21.66 0.60 7.42
N LEU A 17 -21.15 0.24 6.25
CA LEU A 17 -21.84 -0.64 5.31
C LEU A 17 -22.12 -1.98 5.98
N SER A 18 -21.14 -2.59 6.63
CA SER A 18 -21.32 -3.88 7.29
C SER A 18 -22.38 -3.82 8.38
N LYS A 19 -22.38 -2.76 9.20
CA LYS A 19 -23.43 -2.53 10.19
C LYS A 19 -24.80 -2.39 9.54
N ALA A 20 -24.92 -1.59 8.50
CA ALA A 20 -26.18 -1.40 7.78
C ALA A 20 -26.70 -2.73 7.19
N LEU A 21 -25.82 -3.56 6.63
CA LEU A 21 -26.17 -4.88 6.10
C LEU A 21 -26.67 -5.84 7.20
N ILE A 22 -26.09 -5.81 8.40
CA ILE A 22 -26.51 -6.69 9.49
C ILE A 22 -27.85 -6.26 10.08
N LEU A 23 -28.09 -4.95 10.18
CA LEU A 23 -29.33 -4.39 10.72
C LEU A 23 -30.51 -4.49 9.74
N HIS A 24 -30.25 -4.70 8.45
CA HIS A 24 -31.30 -4.79 7.45
C HIS A 24 -32.02 -6.15 7.52
N ASP A 25 -33.35 -6.14 7.68
CA ASP A 25 -34.14 -7.35 7.94
C ASP A 25 -33.97 -8.47 6.93
N SER A 26 -33.87 -8.13 5.63
CA SER A 26 -33.68 -9.12 4.56
C SER A 26 -32.25 -9.70 4.53
N LEU A 27 -31.29 -9.06 5.18
CA LEU A 27 -29.86 -9.39 5.12
C LEU A 27 -29.29 -9.81 6.49
N LYS A 28 -30.09 -9.74 7.56
CA LYS A 28 -29.71 -10.12 8.93
C LYS A 28 -29.29 -11.57 9.10
N LEU A 29 -29.52 -12.42 8.09
CA LEU A 29 -29.06 -13.81 8.03
C LEU A 29 -27.81 -14.00 7.14
N CYS A 30 -27.41 -13.01 6.35
CA CYS A 30 -26.20 -13.06 5.51
C CYS A 30 -24.88 -12.88 6.28
N ARG A 31 -23.95 -13.83 6.16
CA ARG A 31 -22.62 -13.72 6.76
C ARG A 31 -21.78 -12.70 5.98
N ILE A 32 -20.95 -11.94 6.69
CA ILE A 32 -20.07 -10.93 6.08
C ILE A 32 -18.63 -11.43 6.16
N MET A 33 -17.94 -11.46 5.03
CA MET A 33 -16.51 -11.73 4.98
C MET A 33 -15.79 -10.46 4.53
N VAL A 34 -14.88 -9.96 5.36
CA VAL A 34 -14.05 -8.81 5.03
C VAL A 34 -12.66 -9.30 4.65
N VAL A 35 -12.26 -8.99 3.42
CA VAL A 35 -11.02 -9.45 2.79
C VAL A 35 -10.13 -8.25 2.53
N THR A 36 -8.89 -8.32 2.99
CA THR A 36 -7.86 -7.30 2.73
C THR A 36 -6.57 -7.99 2.30
N ASP A 37 -5.62 -7.23 1.78
CA ASP A 37 -4.25 -7.68 1.55
C ASP A 37 -3.29 -7.28 2.68
N ARG A 38 -3.76 -6.56 3.71
CA ARG A 38 -2.93 -6.07 4.82
C ARG A 38 -3.43 -6.48 6.22
N VAL A 39 -2.49 -6.86 7.09
CA VAL A 39 -2.73 -7.29 8.48
C VAL A 39 -3.21 -6.15 9.38
N ASP A 40 -2.68 -4.93 9.20
CA ASP A 40 -3.01 -3.78 10.04
C ASP A 40 -4.48 -3.36 9.87
N LEU A 41 -5.00 -3.44 8.65
CA LEU A 41 -6.40 -3.19 8.37
C LEU A 41 -7.33 -4.26 8.99
N GLU A 42 -6.91 -5.53 9.00
CA GLU A 42 -7.62 -6.63 9.68
C GLU A 42 -7.80 -6.31 11.17
N GLY A 43 -6.74 -5.78 11.81
CA GLY A 43 -6.76 -5.35 13.22
C GLY A 43 -7.65 -4.13 13.50
N GLN A 44 -7.62 -3.13 12.61
CA GLN A 44 -8.45 -1.92 12.73
C GLN A 44 -9.93 -2.21 12.52
N LEU A 45 -10.27 -2.99 11.49
CA LEU A 45 -11.66 -3.35 11.19
C LEU A 45 -12.24 -4.20 12.32
N SER A 46 -11.53 -5.25 12.74
CA SER A 46 -11.98 -6.09 13.86
C SER A 46 -12.13 -5.31 15.18
N GLY A 47 -11.29 -4.28 15.42
CA GLY A 47 -11.46 -3.36 16.55
C GLY A 47 -12.71 -2.49 16.45
N THR A 48 -13.00 -1.96 15.25
CA THR A 48 -14.15 -1.08 15.01
C THR A 48 -15.49 -1.83 15.05
N PHE A 49 -15.51 -3.10 14.66
CA PHE A 49 -16.69 -3.94 14.81
C PHE A 49 -16.96 -4.34 16.27
N ALA A 50 -15.90 -4.57 17.05
CA ALA A 50 -16.04 -4.85 18.49
C ALA A 50 -16.53 -3.62 19.27
N SER A 51 -16.03 -2.42 18.98
CA SER A 51 -16.55 -1.18 19.58
C SER A 51 -17.96 -0.82 19.10
N GLY A 52 -18.39 -1.41 17.98
CA GLY A 52 -19.70 -1.22 17.39
C GLY A 52 -20.83 -2.07 17.96
N GLY A 53 -20.55 -2.99 18.90
CA GLY A 53 -21.53 -3.89 19.52
C GLY A 53 -21.76 -5.22 18.79
N GLU A 54 -21.09 -5.44 17.65
CA GLU A 54 -21.36 -6.59 16.76
C GLU A 54 -20.55 -7.85 17.10
N LEU A 55 -19.51 -7.70 17.91
CA LEU A 55 -18.72 -8.77 18.50
C LEU A 55 -18.79 -8.56 20.01
N ALA A 56 -19.58 -9.38 20.71
CA ALA A 56 -19.99 -9.14 22.10
C ALA A 56 -18.87 -9.43 23.13
N GLY A 57 -17.60 -9.41 22.72
CA GLY A 57 -16.45 -9.59 23.60
C GLY A 57 -15.14 -9.85 22.84
N LYS A 58 -14.02 -9.94 23.60
CA LYS A 58 -12.70 -10.29 23.06
C LYS A 58 -12.70 -11.67 22.39
N ASP A 59 -13.51 -12.61 22.87
CA ASP A 59 -13.61 -13.97 22.34
C ASP A 59 -14.27 -14.03 20.96
N ASP A 60 -15.27 -13.18 20.71
CA ASP A 60 -15.93 -13.11 19.41
C ASP A 60 -15.03 -12.49 18.35
N LYS A 61 -14.21 -11.50 18.74
CA LYS A 61 -13.17 -10.95 17.88
C LYS A 61 -12.15 -12.01 17.49
N ALA A 62 -11.66 -12.81 18.44
CA ALA A 62 -10.73 -13.89 18.15
C ALA A 62 -11.34 -14.95 17.22
N LYS A 63 -12.62 -15.29 17.42
CA LYS A 63 -13.35 -16.24 16.57
C LYS A 63 -13.60 -15.73 15.15
N ALA A 64 -13.80 -14.43 14.97
CA ALA A 64 -14.01 -13.80 13.67
C ALA A 64 -12.74 -13.76 12.79
N MET A 65 -11.56 -13.83 13.40
CA MET A 65 -10.28 -13.74 12.68
C MET A 65 -9.88 -15.09 12.08
N ALA A 66 -9.71 -15.13 10.76
CA ALA A 66 -9.18 -16.29 10.06
C ALA A 66 -7.65 -16.35 10.24
N THR A 67 -7.14 -16.84 11.38
CA THR A 67 -5.69 -16.77 11.68
C THR A 67 -4.81 -17.63 10.77
N SER A 68 -5.38 -18.62 10.09
CA SER A 68 -4.69 -19.52 9.15
C SER A 68 -5.60 -19.92 8.00
N GLY A 69 -5.04 -20.51 6.93
CA GLY A 69 -5.84 -21.09 5.85
C GLY A 69 -6.76 -22.21 6.33
N GLN A 70 -6.34 -23.00 7.32
CA GLN A 70 -7.17 -24.03 7.94
C GLN A 70 -8.35 -23.44 8.69
N LYS A 71 -8.13 -22.38 9.48
CA LYS A 71 -9.21 -21.68 10.18
C LYS A 71 -10.18 -21.03 9.18
N LEU A 72 -9.66 -20.44 8.09
CA LEU A 72 -10.48 -19.88 7.02
C LEU A 72 -11.36 -20.95 6.37
N ALA A 73 -10.80 -22.11 6.02
CA ALA A 73 -11.54 -23.22 5.42
C ALA A 73 -12.66 -23.71 6.35
N GLN A 74 -12.36 -23.89 7.64
CA GLN A 74 -13.36 -24.26 8.64
C GLN A 74 -14.47 -23.21 8.75
N GLN A 75 -14.11 -21.93 8.83
CA GLN A 75 -15.06 -20.82 8.89
C GLN A 75 -15.95 -20.78 7.64
N ILE A 76 -15.39 -20.99 6.45
CA ILE A 76 -16.17 -21.04 5.20
C ILE A 76 -17.15 -22.20 5.23
N GLY A 77 -16.67 -23.43 5.46
CA GLY A 77 -17.47 -24.64 5.29
C GLY A 77 -18.51 -24.89 6.38
N SER A 78 -18.15 -24.68 7.65
CA SER A 78 -19.01 -25.02 8.80
C SER A 78 -19.11 -23.95 9.89
N GLY A 79 -18.39 -22.83 9.71
CA GLY A 79 -18.42 -21.71 10.63
C GLY A 79 -19.80 -21.08 10.74
N LYS A 80 -20.13 -20.62 11.96
CA LYS A 80 -21.36 -19.88 12.27
C LYS A 80 -21.08 -18.41 12.56
N GLU A 81 -19.83 -18.00 12.46
CA GLU A 81 -19.41 -16.63 12.67
C GLU A 81 -20.15 -15.71 11.69
N ARG A 82 -20.76 -14.66 12.25
CA ARG A 82 -21.50 -13.65 11.50
C ARG A 82 -20.58 -12.82 10.62
N ILE A 83 -19.40 -12.51 11.13
CA ILE A 83 -18.37 -11.72 10.47
C ILE A 83 -17.07 -12.51 10.47
N ILE A 84 -16.40 -12.55 9.33
CA ILE A 84 -15.08 -13.17 9.17
C ILE A 84 -14.12 -12.13 8.63
N PHE A 85 -12.96 -11.99 9.26
CA PHE A 85 -11.85 -11.19 8.77
C PHE A 85 -10.76 -12.10 8.23
N THR A 86 -10.29 -11.83 7.02
CA THR A 86 -9.24 -12.65 6.40
C THR A 86 -8.33 -11.85 5.48
N LEU A 87 -7.14 -12.40 5.26
CA LEU A 87 -6.23 -11.95 4.23
C LEU A 87 -6.46 -12.75 2.95
N ILE A 88 -6.44 -12.07 1.80
CA ILE A 88 -6.63 -12.73 0.50
C ILE A 88 -5.64 -13.87 0.26
N GLN A 89 -4.41 -13.76 0.78
CA GLN A 89 -3.35 -14.77 0.64
C GLN A 89 -3.68 -16.08 1.36
N LYS A 90 -4.57 -16.07 2.37
CA LYS A 90 -4.96 -17.29 3.13
C LYS A 90 -5.78 -18.25 2.26
N PHE A 91 -6.40 -17.78 1.18
CA PHE A 91 -7.09 -18.65 0.22
C PHE A 91 -6.14 -19.63 -0.47
N ASN A 92 -4.84 -19.32 -0.62
CA ASN A 92 -3.85 -20.25 -1.19
C ASN A 92 -3.77 -21.60 -0.45
N SER A 93 -3.84 -21.56 0.87
CA SER A 93 -3.79 -22.77 1.71
C SER A 93 -5.18 -23.27 2.07
N ALA A 94 -6.16 -22.38 2.24
CA ALA A 94 -7.52 -22.77 2.57
C ALA A 94 -8.16 -23.63 1.48
N THR A 95 -8.06 -23.25 0.19
CA THR A 95 -8.70 -24.00 -0.90
C THR A 95 -8.07 -25.36 -1.21
N LYS A 96 -6.99 -25.73 -0.50
CA LYS A 96 -6.44 -27.10 -0.55
C LYS A 96 -7.22 -28.06 0.35
N LEU A 97 -8.04 -27.53 1.25
CA LEU A 97 -8.85 -28.28 2.19
C LEU A 97 -10.25 -28.50 1.60
N PRO A 98 -10.79 -29.73 1.63
CA PRO A 98 -12.09 -30.05 1.05
C PRO A 98 -13.25 -29.20 1.58
N GLU A 99 -13.19 -28.80 2.85
CA GLU A 99 -14.22 -28.01 3.52
C GLU A 99 -14.23 -26.53 3.13
N CYS A 100 -13.24 -26.05 2.36
CA CYS A 100 -13.14 -24.65 1.94
C CYS A 100 -14.07 -24.31 0.75
N VAL A 101 -15.33 -24.72 0.82
CA VAL A 101 -16.35 -24.41 -0.17
C VAL A 101 -17.67 -24.13 0.53
N ASN A 102 -18.33 -23.03 0.16
CA ASN A 102 -19.67 -22.70 0.62
C ASN A 102 -20.49 -22.08 -0.53
N THR A 103 -21.55 -22.76 -0.93
CA THR A 103 -22.43 -22.38 -2.04
C THR A 103 -23.63 -21.54 -1.60
N SER A 104 -23.73 -21.15 -0.33
CA SER A 104 -24.80 -20.28 0.15
C SER A 104 -24.74 -18.91 -0.56
N PRO A 105 -25.89 -18.37 -1.04
CA PRO A 105 -25.96 -17.00 -1.53
C PRO A 105 -25.94 -15.97 -0.40
N ASP A 106 -26.09 -16.40 0.86
CA ASP A 106 -26.17 -15.55 2.04
C ASP A 106 -24.78 -15.18 2.58
N ILE A 107 -23.83 -14.95 1.67
CA ILE A 107 -22.47 -14.50 2.01
C ILE A 107 -22.17 -13.24 1.22
N ILE A 108 -21.80 -12.18 1.93
CA ILE A 108 -21.39 -10.90 1.36
C ILE A 108 -19.90 -10.71 1.63
N VAL A 109 -19.12 -10.60 0.57
CA VAL A 109 -17.67 -10.41 0.64
C VAL A 109 -17.34 -8.95 0.37
N LEU A 110 -16.80 -8.26 1.37
CA LEU A 110 -16.29 -6.89 1.25
C LEU A 110 -14.78 -6.95 1.04
N ILE A 111 -14.31 -6.44 -0.10
CA ILE A 111 -12.89 -6.50 -0.48
C ILE A 111 -12.30 -5.11 -0.43
N ASP A 112 -11.23 -4.93 0.34
CA ASP A 112 -10.39 -3.73 0.28
C ASP A 112 -9.30 -3.85 -0.79
N GLU A 113 -8.97 -2.72 -1.42
CA GLU A 113 -8.05 -2.61 -2.56
C GLU A 113 -8.29 -3.64 -3.67
N GLY A 114 -9.56 -3.80 -4.04
CA GLY A 114 -10.04 -4.83 -4.98
C GLY A 114 -9.42 -4.80 -6.38
N HIS A 115 -8.68 -3.76 -6.76
CA HIS A 115 -7.91 -3.74 -8.02
C HIS A 115 -6.48 -4.25 -7.88
N ARG A 116 -5.81 -3.99 -6.76
CA ARG A 116 -4.36 -4.20 -6.62
C ARG A 116 -4.02 -5.67 -6.34
N SER A 117 -4.84 -6.33 -5.53
CA SER A 117 -4.56 -7.68 -5.00
C SER A 117 -5.30 -8.81 -5.73
N GLN A 118 -6.20 -8.48 -6.66
CA GLN A 118 -7.18 -9.43 -7.24
C GLN A 118 -6.97 -9.73 -8.73
N GLY A 119 -5.85 -9.28 -9.29
CA GLY A 119 -5.31 -9.72 -10.57
C GLY A 119 -4.89 -11.20 -10.60
N GLY A 120 -4.62 -11.77 -9.41
CA GLY A 120 -3.93 -13.05 -9.27
C GLY A 120 -4.79 -14.23 -8.80
N GLU A 121 -4.14 -15.38 -8.74
CA GLU A 121 -4.68 -16.72 -8.44
C GLU A 121 -5.55 -16.77 -7.17
N ASN A 122 -5.23 -15.98 -6.14
CA ASN A 122 -6.01 -15.93 -4.90
C ASN A 122 -7.46 -15.48 -5.10
N HIS A 123 -7.71 -14.53 -6.01
CA HIS A 123 -9.06 -14.06 -6.29
C HIS A 123 -9.92 -15.16 -6.90
N VAL A 124 -9.32 -15.93 -7.83
CA VAL A 124 -9.97 -17.09 -8.45
C VAL A 124 -10.28 -18.14 -7.40
N ARG A 125 -9.32 -18.46 -6.53
CA ARG A 125 -9.51 -19.37 -5.38
C ARG A 125 -10.65 -18.93 -4.47
N MET A 126 -10.72 -17.65 -4.12
CA MET A 126 -11.81 -17.10 -3.32
C MET A 126 -13.17 -17.25 -4.00
N LYS A 127 -13.28 -16.98 -5.31
CA LYS A 127 -14.52 -17.20 -6.07
C LYS A 127 -14.90 -18.67 -6.16
N LEU A 128 -13.93 -19.59 -6.28
CA LEU A 128 -14.21 -21.03 -6.24
C LEU A 128 -14.70 -21.50 -4.87
N ALA A 129 -14.17 -20.92 -3.79
CA ALA A 129 -14.61 -21.22 -2.42
C ALA A 129 -16.01 -20.65 -2.11
N LEU A 130 -16.38 -19.52 -2.73
CA LEU A 130 -17.62 -18.78 -2.48
C LEU A 130 -18.36 -18.45 -3.80
N PRO A 131 -18.81 -19.45 -4.56
CA PRO A 131 -19.28 -19.26 -5.94
C PRO A 131 -20.55 -18.41 -6.06
N ASN A 132 -21.41 -18.42 -5.04
CA ASN A 132 -22.69 -17.71 -5.04
C ASN A 132 -22.70 -16.46 -4.17
N ALA A 133 -21.56 -16.08 -3.58
CA ALA A 133 -21.48 -14.91 -2.72
C ALA A 133 -21.57 -13.60 -3.50
N ALA A 134 -22.13 -12.56 -2.87
CA ALA A 134 -22.10 -11.20 -3.40
C ALA A 134 -20.75 -10.53 -3.08
N PHE A 135 -20.12 -9.89 -4.06
CA PHE A 135 -18.81 -9.24 -3.89
C PHE A 135 -18.92 -7.71 -4.02
N VAL A 136 -18.51 -7.00 -2.97
CA VAL A 136 -18.41 -5.54 -2.95
C VAL A 136 -16.96 -5.15 -2.79
N ALA A 137 -16.35 -4.66 -3.88
CA ALA A 137 -14.98 -4.18 -3.87
C ALA A 137 -14.89 -2.68 -3.61
N PHE A 138 -13.95 -2.30 -2.75
CA PHE A 138 -13.53 -0.93 -2.50
C PHE A 138 -12.13 -0.68 -3.07
N THR A 139 -11.86 0.55 -3.50
CA THR A 139 -10.53 0.94 -3.97
C THR A 139 -10.26 2.43 -3.84
N GLY A 140 -9.00 2.79 -3.57
CA GLY A 140 -8.49 4.17 -3.72
C GLY A 140 -8.14 4.55 -5.15
N THR A 141 -7.70 3.59 -5.94
CA THR A 141 -7.06 3.80 -7.24
C THR A 141 -7.68 2.87 -8.28
N PRO A 142 -8.88 3.19 -8.81
CA PRO A 142 -9.46 2.37 -9.85
C PRO A 142 -8.57 2.43 -11.09
N LEU A 143 -8.34 1.27 -11.68
CA LEU A 143 -7.73 1.19 -13.00
C LEU A 143 -8.79 1.60 -14.03
N LEU A 144 -8.74 2.85 -14.47
CA LEU A 144 -9.71 3.45 -15.42
C LEU A 144 -9.37 3.17 -16.90
N LYS A 145 -8.24 2.50 -17.19
CA LYS A 145 -7.89 2.13 -18.56
C LYS A 145 -8.78 0.98 -19.04
N GLU A 146 -9.12 1.02 -20.33
CA GLU A 146 -9.87 0.01 -21.11
C GLU A 146 -9.20 -1.37 -21.20
N ASP A 147 -8.36 -1.72 -20.24
CA ASP A 147 -7.88 -3.08 -20.09
C ASP A 147 -8.95 -3.90 -19.36
N LYS A 148 -9.07 -5.16 -19.80
CA LYS A 148 -10.02 -6.24 -19.43
C LYS A 148 -10.33 -6.46 -17.93
N THR A 149 -9.81 -5.62 -17.05
CA THR A 149 -9.97 -5.55 -15.60
C THR A 149 -11.24 -4.82 -15.13
N THR A 150 -11.90 -4.01 -15.95
CA THR A 150 -13.12 -3.26 -15.59
C THR A 150 -14.34 -4.16 -15.29
N ASN A 151 -14.24 -5.47 -15.54
CA ASN A 151 -15.36 -6.40 -15.45
C ASN A 151 -15.34 -7.37 -14.26
N LYS A 152 -14.40 -7.26 -13.30
CA LYS A 152 -14.30 -8.26 -12.20
C LYS A 152 -15.33 -8.09 -11.08
N PHE A 153 -15.73 -6.86 -10.79
CA PHE A 153 -16.61 -6.49 -9.65
C PHE A 153 -17.82 -5.63 -10.07
N GLY A 154 -18.13 -5.64 -11.37
CA GLY A 154 -19.21 -4.84 -11.94
C GLY A 154 -18.94 -3.33 -11.92
N PRO A 155 -19.97 -2.53 -12.23
CA PRO A 155 -19.84 -1.08 -12.37
C PRO A 155 -19.47 -0.38 -11.07
N ILE A 156 -18.96 0.84 -11.19
CA ILE A 156 -18.77 1.74 -10.06
C ILE A 156 -20.16 2.21 -9.60
N VAL A 157 -20.53 1.84 -8.37
CA VAL A 157 -21.81 2.19 -7.74
C VAL A 157 -21.72 3.57 -7.09
N HIS A 158 -20.53 3.93 -6.59
CA HIS A 158 -20.28 5.25 -5.99
C HIS A 158 -18.81 5.65 -6.13
N ALA A 159 -18.56 6.94 -6.39
CA ALA A 159 -17.23 7.52 -6.51
C ALA A 159 -17.06 8.74 -5.59
N TYR A 160 -16.02 8.71 -4.76
CA TYR A 160 -15.51 9.84 -3.99
C TYR A 160 -14.04 10.04 -4.38
N THR A 161 -13.83 10.92 -5.35
CA THR A 161 -12.56 11.09 -6.07
C THR A 161 -11.57 11.94 -5.27
N MET A 162 -10.30 11.89 -5.67
CA MET A 162 -9.25 12.75 -5.12
C MET A 162 -9.63 14.23 -5.18
N GLN A 163 -10.19 14.67 -6.31
CA GLN A 163 -10.63 16.05 -6.50
C GLN A 163 -11.69 16.46 -5.47
N ARG A 164 -12.77 15.67 -5.33
CA ARG A 164 -13.83 15.94 -4.34
C ARG A 164 -13.29 15.98 -2.91
N ALA A 165 -12.43 15.02 -2.58
CA ALA A 165 -11.85 14.95 -1.24
C ALA A 165 -10.97 16.17 -0.91
N VAL A 166 -10.27 16.75 -1.90
CA VAL A 166 -9.52 18.01 -1.74
C VAL A 166 -10.47 19.20 -1.60
N GLU A 167 -11.51 19.29 -2.43
CA GLU A 167 -12.54 20.33 -2.37
C GLU A 167 -13.22 20.37 -0.98
N ASP A 168 -13.53 19.19 -0.44
CA ASP A 168 -14.12 19.01 0.89
C ASP A 168 -13.12 19.20 2.04
N LYS A 169 -11.83 19.41 1.75
CA LYS A 169 -10.73 19.44 2.73
C LYS A 169 -10.61 18.18 3.58
N ALA A 170 -11.13 17.05 3.10
CA ALA A 170 -11.01 15.75 3.74
C ALA A 170 -9.60 15.16 3.60
N VAL A 171 -8.85 15.59 2.58
CA VAL A 171 -7.47 15.21 2.31
C VAL A 171 -6.67 16.42 1.86
N THR A 172 -5.36 16.41 2.10
CA THR A 172 -4.45 17.47 1.65
C THR A 172 -4.25 17.42 0.13
N PRO A 173 -4.16 18.58 -0.55
CA PRO A 173 -3.80 18.61 -1.98
C PRO A 173 -2.44 17.96 -2.22
N LEU A 174 -2.30 17.27 -3.36
CA LEU A 174 -1.01 16.77 -3.81
C LEU A 174 -0.37 17.82 -4.73
N LEU A 175 0.77 18.36 -4.32
CA LEU A 175 1.61 19.16 -5.19
C LEU A 175 2.52 18.22 -5.99
N TYR A 176 2.46 18.30 -7.31
CA TYR A 176 3.37 17.58 -8.20
C TYR A 176 4.38 18.57 -8.78
N GLU A 177 5.64 18.36 -8.46
CA GLU A 177 6.77 19.08 -9.07
C GLU A 177 7.61 18.07 -9.84
N GLU A 178 7.67 18.25 -11.15
CA GLU A 178 8.57 17.45 -11.99
C GLU A 178 9.99 18.00 -11.85
N ARG A 179 10.92 17.15 -11.43
CA ARG A 179 12.34 17.49 -11.30
C ARG A 179 13.17 16.68 -12.26
N ILE A 180 13.41 17.24 -13.43
CA ILE A 180 14.31 16.66 -14.44
C ILE A 180 15.74 17.04 -14.02
N PRO A 181 16.61 16.07 -13.68
CA PRO A 181 18.02 16.37 -13.48
C PRO A 181 18.59 16.81 -14.83
N ASP A 182 19.24 17.97 -14.87
CA ASP A 182 19.97 18.39 -16.06
C ASP A 182 21.21 17.48 -16.18
N LEU A 183 21.16 16.57 -17.15
CA LEU A 183 22.16 15.53 -17.37
C LEU A 183 22.98 15.80 -18.63
N GLU A 184 22.74 16.92 -19.33
CA GLU A 184 23.56 17.30 -20.47
C GLU A 184 24.96 17.71 -20.00
N VAL A 185 25.93 16.88 -20.38
CA VAL A 185 27.33 16.99 -19.97
C VAL A 185 27.96 18.15 -20.73
N ASN A 186 27.94 19.32 -20.12
CA ASN A 186 28.86 20.42 -20.43
C ASN A 186 29.45 20.89 -19.10
N ASP A 187 30.76 21.12 -19.04
CA ASP A 187 31.47 21.49 -17.81
C ASP A 187 30.79 22.64 -17.05
N ARG A 188 30.16 23.57 -17.79
CA ARG A 188 29.37 24.68 -17.22
C ARG A 188 28.08 24.25 -16.53
N ALA A 189 27.37 23.25 -17.06
CA ALA A 189 26.15 22.73 -16.45
C ALA A 189 26.49 21.94 -15.18
N ILE A 190 27.63 21.25 -15.17
CA ILE A 190 28.15 20.55 -14.01
C ILE A 190 28.56 21.54 -12.92
N ASP A 191 29.30 22.59 -13.27
CA ASP A 191 29.67 23.64 -12.30
C ASP A 191 28.44 24.36 -11.74
N ALA A 192 27.46 24.73 -12.58
CA ALA A 192 26.23 25.37 -12.12
C ALA A 192 25.35 24.45 -11.27
N TRP A 193 25.25 23.17 -11.64
CA TRP A 193 24.58 22.14 -10.84
C TRP A 193 25.30 21.93 -9.51
N PHE A 194 26.63 21.88 -9.53
CA PHE A 194 27.47 21.71 -8.35
C PHE A 194 27.34 22.91 -7.40
N ASP A 195 27.36 24.13 -7.91
CA ASP A 195 27.13 25.34 -7.11
C ASP A 195 25.72 25.34 -6.52
N ARG A 196 24.71 24.90 -7.27
CA ARG A 196 23.32 24.79 -6.79
C ARG A 196 23.13 23.74 -5.70
N ILE A 197 23.71 22.55 -5.84
CA ILE A 197 23.55 21.46 -4.86
C ILE A 197 24.49 21.57 -3.66
N THR A 198 25.54 22.40 -3.78
CA THR A 198 26.41 22.74 -2.66
C THR A 198 26.01 24.05 -1.96
N ASP A 199 24.94 24.71 -2.41
CA ASP A 199 24.32 25.84 -1.74
C ASP A 199 23.87 25.41 -0.32
N GLY A 200 24.50 25.98 0.71
CA GLY A 200 24.28 25.63 2.12
C GLY A 200 25.23 24.57 2.71
N LEU A 201 26.13 23.95 1.93
CA LEU A 201 27.18 23.07 2.45
C LEU A 201 28.39 23.86 2.95
N SER A 202 29.13 23.31 3.93
CA SER A 202 30.40 23.87 4.39
C SER A 202 31.51 23.78 3.34
N GLU A 203 32.48 24.69 3.37
CA GLU A 203 33.59 24.72 2.40
C GLU A 203 34.40 23.41 2.36
N ALA A 204 34.48 22.69 3.49
CA ALA A 204 35.10 21.37 3.55
C ALA A 204 34.30 20.31 2.78
N GLN A 205 32.96 20.33 2.88
CA GLN A 205 32.08 19.44 2.13
C GLN A 205 32.13 19.78 0.63
N LYS A 206 32.08 21.06 0.27
CA LYS A 206 32.22 21.51 -1.13
C LYS A 206 33.54 21.03 -1.74
N ALA A 207 34.65 21.17 -1.02
CA ALA A 207 35.96 20.75 -1.50
C ALA A 207 36.09 19.22 -1.66
N ASP A 208 35.54 18.43 -0.73
CA ASP A 208 35.52 16.96 -0.83
C ASP A 208 34.68 16.48 -2.02
N LEU A 209 33.50 17.08 -2.20
CA LEU A 209 32.65 16.87 -3.37
C LEU A 209 33.42 17.21 -4.66
N LYS A 210 33.99 18.41 -4.77
CA LYS A 210 34.69 18.85 -6.00
C LYS A 210 35.86 17.93 -6.36
N ARG A 211 36.62 17.47 -5.36
CA ARG A 211 37.75 16.54 -5.54
C ARG A 211 37.31 15.16 -6.03
N LYS A 212 36.19 14.63 -5.53
CA LYS A 212 35.64 13.34 -5.96
C LYS A 212 35.07 13.40 -7.38
N TYR A 213 34.52 14.54 -7.79
CA TYR A 213 33.91 14.76 -9.11
C TYR A 213 34.92 15.04 -10.22
N ALA A 214 35.99 15.80 -9.94
CA ALA A 214 37.04 16.13 -10.91
C ALA A 214 37.82 14.91 -11.47
N ARG A 215 37.72 13.73 -10.83
CA ARG A 215 38.43 12.50 -11.26
C ARG A 215 37.65 11.61 -12.23
N LYS A 216 36.38 11.91 -12.55
CA LYS A 216 35.47 11.03 -13.30
C LYS A 216 35.01 11.59 -14.66
N GLY A 217 35.85 12.40 -15.30
CA GLY A 217 35.46 13.35 -16.36
C GLY A 217 35.06 12.85 -17.75
N GLU A 218 34.74 11.58 -18.03
CA GLU A 218 34.39 11.20 -19.42
C GLU A 218 33.16 10.30 -19.63
N VAL A 219 32.66 9.59 -18.61
CA VAL A 219 31.37 8.88 -18.71
C VAL A 219 30.76 8.81 -17.32
N TYR A 220 29.60 9.42 -17.12
CA TYR A 220 28.83 9.22 -15.89
C TYR A 220 28.36 7.77 -15.83
N SER A 221 28.97 7.00 -14.95
CA SER A 221 28.45 5.67 -14.63
C SER A 221 27.05 5.82 -14.01
N ALA A 222 26.23 4.77 -14.10
CA ALA A 222 24.93 4.75 -13.43
C ALA A 222 25.03 5.06 -11.91
N ASP A 223 26.20 4.78 -11.31
CA ASP A 223 26.50 5.08 -9.92
C ASP A 223 26.64 6.59 -9.65
N ASP A 224 27.32 7.30 -10.55
CA ASP A 224 27.49 8.75 -10.44
C ASP A 224 26.17 9.48 -10.58
N ARG A 225 25.30 9.02 -11.49
CA ARG A 225 23.95 9.56 -11.64
C ARG A 225 23.12 9.43 -10.36
N ILE A 226 23.15 8.27 -9.72
CA ILE A 226 22.44 8.05 -8.44
C ILE A 226 22.97 8.99 -7.35
N ARG A 227 24.30 9.21 -7.32
CA ARG A 227 24.91 10.12 -6.36
C ARG A 227 24.48 11.57 -6.58
N LEU A 228 24.46 12.04 -7.82
CA LEU A 228 23.97 13.38 -8.17
C LEU A 228 22.53 13.57 -7.67
N ILE A 229 21.65 12.64 -8.04
CA ILE A 229 20.24 12.70 -7.64
C ILE A 229 20.09 12.64 -6.12
N ALA A 230 20.87 11.83 -5.42
CA ALA A 230 20.82 11.74 -3.96
C ALA A 230 21.16 13.07 -3.27
N LEU A 231 22.23 13.73 -3.70
CA LEU A 231 22.66 15.02 -3.14
C LEU A 231 21.63 16.11 -3.42
N ASP A 232 21.08 16.11 -4.64
CA ASP A 232 20.04 17.03 -5.05
C ASP A 232 18.74 16.85 -4.23
N ILE A 233 18.33 15.60 -3.99
CA ILE A 233 17.23 15.26 -3.08
C ILE A 233 17.54 15.74 -1.66
N ALA A 234 18.76 15.52 -1.17
CA ALA A 234 19.13 15.86 0.19
C ALA A 234 19.07 17.37 0.44
N ALA A 235 19.68 18.15 -0.46
CA ALA A 235 19.66 19.60 -0.40
C ALA A 235 18.22 20.15 -0.52
N HIS A 236 17.43 19.61 -1.46
CA HIS A 236 16.04 20.01 -1.62
C HIS A 236 15.20 19.72 -0.38
N PHE A 237 15.32 18.52 0.19
CA PHE A 237 14.57 18.12 1.38
C PHE A 237 14.92 19.01 2.57
N SER A 238 16.22 19.23 2.82
CA SER A 238 16.69 20.05 3.94
C SER A 238 16.28 21.53 3.84
N LYS A 239 16.12 22.07 2.63
CA LYS A 239 15.80 23.49 2.40
C LYS A 239 14.31 23.78 2.36
N ASN A 240 13.50 22.83 1.88
CA ASN A 240 12.09 23.10 1.53
C ASN A 240 11.08 22.33 2.40
N ILE A 241 11.51 21.38 3.22
CA ILE A 241 10.61 20.59 4.05
C ILE A 241 10.80 20.98 5.52
N ASP A 242 9.70 21.39 6.16
CA ASP A 242 9.68 21.82 7.55
C ASP A 242 10.15 20.71 8.51
N GLU A 243 10.77 21.13 9.62
CA GLU A 243 11.18 20.23 10.69
C GLU A 243 9.99 19.40 11.21
N GLY A 244 10.21 18.09 11.36
CA GLY A 244 9.20 17.13 11.83
C GLY A 244 8.43 16.41 10.71
N LEU A 245 8.52 16.88 9.46
CA LEU A 245 8.01 16.16 8.29
C LEU A 245 9.02 15.11 7.79
N LYS A 246 8.52 14.10 7.08
CA LYS A 246 9.32 12.96 6.59
C LYS A 246 9.24 12.85 5.08
N GLY A 247 10.32 12.37 4.47
CA GLY A 247 10.38 12.03 3.05
C GLY A 247 10.35 10.53 2.81
N GLN A 248 9.87 10.12 1.64
CA GLN A 248 9.99 8.75 1.16
C GLN A 248 10.53 8.75 -0.27
N LEU A 249 11.59 7.98 -0.51
CA LEU A 249 12.18 7.79 -1.84
C LEU A 249 11.87 6.37 -2.35
N ALA A 250 11.02 6.28 -3.37
CA ALA A 250 10.77 5.02 -4.07
C ALA A 250 11.84 4.78 -5.13
N CYS A 251 12.50 3.62 -5.08
CA CYS A 251 13.57 3.24 -6.01
C CYS A 251 13.12 2.10 -6.92
N ASP A 252 13.68 2.05 -8.13
CA ASP A 252 13.43 1.01 -9.14
C ASP A 252 14.04 -0.36 -8.76
N SER A 253 15.12 -0.35 -8.00
CA SER A 253 15.81 -1.57 -7.58
C SER A 253 16.36 -1.49 -6.14
N LYS A 254 16.64 -2.66 -5.56
CA LYS A 254 17.29 -2.76 -4.23
C LYS A 254 18.69 -2.18 -4.24
N ILE A 255 19.41 -2.36 -5.35
CA ILE A 255 20.76 -1.82 -5.52
C ILE A 255 20.69 -0.30 -5.53
N SER A 256 19.76 0.29 -6.27
CA SER A 256 19.52 1.74 -6.27
C SER A 256 19.18 2.23 -4.86
N ALA A 257 18.29 1.56 -4.14
CA ALA A 257 17.91 1.94 -2.77
C ALA A 257 19.11 1.95 -1.80
N ILE A 258 19.99 0.94 -1.87
CA ILE A 258 21.21 0.87 -1.03
C ILE A 258 22.17 2.02 -1.39
N LYS A 259 22.34 2.31 -2.69
CA LYS A 259 23.19 3.41 -3.14
C LYS A 259 22.65 4.77 -2.73
N TYR A 260 21.35 5.02 -2.91
CA TYR A 260 20.70 6.24 -2.43
C TYR A 260 20.90 6.40 -0.93
N LYS A 261 20.65 5.35 -0.13
CA LYS A 261 20.91 5.41 1.32
C LYS A 261 22.34 5.83 1.62
N LYS A 262 23.33 5.17 1.01
CA LYS A 262 24.75 5.51 1.22
C LYS A 262 25.02 6.98 0.92
N TYR A 263 24.55 7.50 -0.21
CA TYR A 263 24.81 8.89 -0.61
C TYR A 263 24.03 9.93 0.19
N LEU A 264 22.82 9.60 0.65
CA LEU A 264 22.06 10.44 1.58
C LEU A 264 22.73 10.49 2.96
N ASP A 265 23.25 9.37 3.46
CA ASP A 265 24.01 9.32 4.71
C ASP A 265 25.33 10.13 4.60
N GLU A 266 26.01 10.05 3.45
CA GLU A 266 27.21 10.87 3.17
C GLU A 266 26.92 12.38 3.14
N ALA A 267 25.72 12.79 2.71
CA ALA A 267 25.32 14.20 2.72
C ALA A 267 25.17 14.74 4.15
N GLY A 268 24.76 13.89 5.09
CA GLY A 268 24.72 14.21 6.53
C GLY A 268 23.69 15.28 6.92
N LEU A 269 22.65 15.48 6.12
CA LEU A 269 21.62 16.51 6.37
C LEU A 269 20.43 16.01 7.20
N PHE A 270 20.19 14.70 7.23
CA PHE A 270 19.10 14.06 7.97
C PHE A 270 19.37 12.56 8.18
N GLU A 271 18.60 11.94 9.06
CA GLU A 271 18.61 10.49 9.24
C GLU A 271 17.90 9.78 8.07
N SER A 272 18.54 8.74 7.52
CA SER A 272 17.95 7.94 6.44
C SER A 272 17.90 6.45 6.80
N ALA A 273 16.82 5.78 6.42
CA ALA A 273 16.63 4.34 6.59
C ALA A 273 16.19 3.70 5.27
N VAL A 274 16.54 2.43 5.08
CA VAL A 274 16.13 1.65 3.92
C VAL A 274 15.25 0.48 4.35
N VAL A 275 14.10 0.33 3.70
CA VAL A 275 13.21 -0.82 3.87
C VAL A 275 13.18 -1.57 2.54
N ILE A 276 13.76 -2.76 2.53
CA ILE A 276 13.77 -3.66 1.36
C ILE A 276 13.25 -5.03 1.79
N SER A 277 12.32 -5.59 1.03
CA SER A 277 11.93 -6.98 1.21
C SER A 277 13.03 -7.92 0.71
N PRO A 278 13.16 -9.14 1.25
CA PRO A 278 14.06 -10.16 0.70
C PRO A 278 13.78 -10.41 -0.79
N ALA A 279 14.76 -10.92 -1.54
CA ALA A 279 14.46 -11.46 -2.87
C ALA A 279 13.48 -12.61 -2.65
N GLY A 280 12.42 -12.68 -3.46
CA GLY A 280 11.31 -13.60 -3.23
C GLY A 280 11.79 -15.04 -3.09
N TYR A 281 11.86 -15.53 -1.85
CA TYR A 281 11.60 -16.92 -1.54
C TYR A 281 10.13 -16.99 -1.11
N PRO A 282 9.31 -17.87 -1.70
CA PRO A 282 7.95 -18.04 -1.26
C PRO A 282 7.96 -18.60 0.17
N GLY A 283 7.63 -17.75 1.14
CA GLY A 283 7.31 -18.14 2.51
C GLY A 283 8.49 -18.41 3.44
N ARG A 284 8.93 -17.39 4.18
CA ARG A 284 9.17 -17.40 5.64
C ARG A 284 9.73 -16.05 6.06
N GLU A 285 9.05 -15.38 6.99
CA GLU A 285 9.57 -14.21 7.69
C GLU A 285 10.80 -14.61 8.52
N HIS A 286 11.88 -13.84 8.43
CA HIS A 286 12.93 -13.82 9.45
C HIS A 286 12.79 -12.52 10.24
N ARG A 287 12.44 -12.65 11.52
CA ARG A 287 12.60 -11.60 12.52
C ARG A 287 14.08 -11.56 12.91
N GLY A 288 14.78 -10.49 12.53
CA GLY A 288 16.08 -10.14 13.10
C GLY A 288 15.88 -9.13 14.22
N ARG A 289 16.48 -9.41 15.38
CA ARG A 289 16.66 -8.46 16.49
C ARG A 289 17.68 -7.40 16.12
#